data_AF-A0A0P0YZY6-F1
#
_entry.id   AF-A0A0P0YZY6-F1
#
_cell.length_a   1.000
_cell.length_b   1.000
_cell.length_c   1.000
_cell.angle_alpha   90.00
_cell.angle_beta   90.00
_cell.angle_gamma   90.00
#
_symmetry.space_group_name_H-M   'P 1'
#
loop_
_entity.id
_entity.type
_entity.pdbx_description
1 polymer ?
#
loop_
_entity_poly.entity_id
_entity_poly.type
_entity_poly.pdbx_seq_one_letter_code
_entity_poly.pdbx_strand_id
1 'polypeptide(L)'
;MTDFVDNTLGAIEAEMKAKAEGGTVTIDAAHCSGEEIIDLVKGAAKLASENGQKLKGVRLAAECFTRAGIERTTGNSGEVAGVPVVQVIDFDKMDLVFEAGV
;
A
#
# COMPACT_ATOMS: atom_id res chain seq x y z
N MET A 1 -14.85 -12.89 5.84
CA MET A 1 -13.40 -12.78 6.11
C MET A 1 -12.94 -11.47 5.48
N THR A 2 -13.42 -10.36 6.04
CA THR A 2 -13.29 -8.99 5.49
C THR A 2 -12.81 -8.02 6.56
N ASP A 3 -12.80 -8.45 7.83
CA ASP A 3 -12.54 -7.58 8.98
C ASP A 3 -11.10 -7.04 9.00
N PHE A 4 -10.11 -7.76 8.47
CA PHE A 4 -8.72 -7.31 8.50
C PHE A 4 -8.45 -6.14 7.55
N VAL A 5 -8.86 -6.25 6.28
CA VAL A 5 -8.65 -5.21 5.26
C VAL A 5 -9.40 -3.94 5.68
N ASP A 6 -10.67 -4.06 6.08
CA ASP A 6 -11.49 -2.92 6.49
C ASP A 6 -10.93 -2.22 7.74
N ASN A 7 -10.49 -2.97 8.76
CA ASN A 7 -9.86 -2.40 9.95
C ASN A 7 -8.52 -1.71 9.61
N THR A 8 -7.73 -2.30 8.73
CA THR A 8 -6.43 -1.74 8.32
C THR A 8 -6.62 -0.47 7.50
N LEU A 9 -7.60 -0.45 6.58
CA LEU A 9 -7.98 0.74 5.81
C LEU A 9 -8.45 1.88 6.72
N GLY A 10 -9.26 1.59 7.75
CA GLY A 10 -9.64 2.59 8.74
C GLY A 10 -8.46 3.16 9.52
N ALA A 11 -7.47 2.31 9.87
CA ALA A 11 -6.24 2.75 10.53
C ALA A 11 -5.37 3.61 9.59
N ILE A 12 -5.24 3.21 8.32
CA ILE A 12 -4.54 4.00 7.29
C ILE A 12 -5.19 5.36 7.14
N GLU A 13 -6.52 5.43 7.05
CA GLU A 13 -7.25 6.70 6.93
C GLU A 13 -7.00 7.63 8.14
N ALA A 14 -7.02 7.08 9.35
CA ALA A 14 -6.73 7.83 10.57
C ALA A 14 -5.29 8.37 10.57
N GLU A 15 -4.31 7.54 10.21
CA GLU A 15 -2.89 7.93 10.09
C GLU A 15 -2.68 8.99 9.00
N MET A 16 -3.36 8.86 7.85
CA MET A 16 -3.29 9.83 6.76
C MET A 16 -3.86 11.20 7.16
N LYS A 17 -4.96 11.20 7.92
CA LYS A 17 -5.56 12.42 8.49
C LYS A 17 -4.68 13.05 9.57
N ALA A 18 -3.99 12.22 10.36
CA ALA A 18 -3.09 12.69 11.41
C ALA A 18 -1.77 13.25 10.86
N LYS A 19 -1.18 12.64 9.84
CA LYS A 19 0.10 13.03 9.23
C LYS A 19 -0.06 14.07 8.12
N ALA A 20 -0.83 15.14 8.37
CA ALA A 20 -1.12 16.23 7.43
C ALA A 20 0.00 16.48 6.39
N GLU A 21 -0.38 16.41 5.10
CA GLU A 21 0.45 16.77 3.93
C GLU A 21 1.62 15.85 3.58
N GLY A 22 1.29 14.59 3.25
CA GLY A 22 2.22 13.66 2.61
C GLY A 22 3.07 12.91 3.63
N GLY A 23 3.20 11.60 3.40
CA GLY A 23 3.80 10.75 4.42
C GLY A 23 3.88 9.29 3.98
N THR A 24 4.56 8.52 4.81
CA THR A 24 4.61 7.07 4.67
C THR A 24 3.80 6.43 5.80
N VAL A 25 2.86 5.56 5.44
CA VAL A 25 2.15 4.70 6.38
C VAL A 25 2.72 3.29 6.22
N THR A 26 3.31 2.78 7.30
CA THR A 26 3.89 1.44 7.34
C THR A 26 2.89 0.47 7.95
N ILE A 27 2.70 -0.65 7.28
CA ILE A 27 1.79 -1.73 7.67
C ILE A 27 2.60 -3.02 7.78
N ASP A 28 2.31 -3.79 8.83
CA ASP A 28 2.79 -5.17 8.94
C ASP A 28 1.95 -6.07 8.01
N ALA A 29 2.61 -6.62 7.00
CA ALA A 29 1.98 -7.48 5.99
C ALA A 29 2.45 -8.94 6.09
N ALA A 30 3.11 -9.34 7.19
CA ALA A 30 3.65 -10.70 7.38
C ALA A 30 2.58 -11.78 7.16
N HIS A 31 1.39 -11.54 7.68
CA HIS A 31 0.27 -12.48 7.67
C HIS A 31 -0.75 -12.25 6.55
N CYS A 32 -0.56 -11.25 5.70
CA CYS A 32 -1.49 -10.97 4.61
C CYS A 32 -1.31 -11.96 3.47
N SER A 33 -2.43 -12.42 2.91
CA SER A 33 -2.46 -13.10 1.63
C SER A 33 -2.13 -12.14 0.47
N GLY A 34 -1.82 -12.70 -0.69
CA GLY A 34 -1.55 -11.90 -1.88
C GLY A 34 -2.74 -11.04 -2.32
N GLU A 35 -3.95 -11.59 -2.21
CA GLU A 35 -5.19 -10.88 -2.52
C GLU A 35 -5.44 -9.72 -1.53
N GLU A 36 -5.24 -9.95 -0.23
CA GLU A 36 -5.35 -8.88 0.78
C GLU A 36 -4.36 -7.75 0.54
N ILE A 37 -3.13 -8.05 0.11
CA ILE A 37 -2.14 -7.02 -0.26
C ILE A 37 -2.67 -6.18 -1.44
N ILE A 38 -3.17 -6.83 -2.49
CA ILE A 38 -3.72 -6.14 -3.65
C ILE A 38 -4.91 -5.25 -3.25
N ASP A 39 -5.81 -5.77 -2.43
CA ASP A 39 -6.99 -5.06 -1.97
C ASP A 39 -6.64 -3.88 -1.06
N LEU A 40 -5.61 -4.02 -0.21
CA LEU A 40 -5.07 -2.91 0.58
C LEU A 40 -4.48 -1.80 -0.30
N VAL A 41 -3.73 -2.15 -1.36
CA VAL A 41 -3.18 -1.15 -2.29
C VAL A 41 -4.31 -0.39 -3.00
N LYS A 42 -5.31 -1.11 -3.52
CA LYS A 42 -6.47 -0.51 -4.20
C LYS A 42 -7.31 0.34 -3.25
N GLY A 43 -7.57 -0.16 -2.04
CA GLY A 43 -8.33 0.53 -1.00
C GLY A 43 -7.63 1.81 -0.56
N ALA A 44 -6.32 1.75 -0.32
CA ALA A 44 -5.52 2.92 0.03
C ALA A 44 -5.47 3.97 -1.09
N ALA A 45 -5.36 3.54 -2.36
CA ALA A 45 -5.39 4.45 -3.50
C ALA A 45 -6.74 5.19 -3.60
N LYS A 46 -7.84 4.47 -3.38
CA LYS A 46 -9.20 5.03 -3.36
C LYS A 46 -9.38 6.00 -2.19
N LEU A 47 -9.01 5.60 -0.98
CA LEU A 47 -9.09 6.46 0.22
C LEU A 47 -8.25 7.73 0.06
N ALA A 48 -7.05 7.63 -0.49
CA ALA A 48 -6.23 8.80 -0.78
C ALA A 48 -6.96 9.79 -1.69
N SER A 49 -7.51 9.29 -2.80
CA SER A 49 -8.26 10.11 -3.75
C SER A 49 -9.49 10.76 -3.10
N GLU A 50 -10.20 10.06 -2.23
CA GLU A 50 -11.37 10.59 -1.51
C GLU A 50 -10.99 11.66 -0.47
N ASN A 51 -9.78 11.58 0.09
CA ASN A 51 -9.23 12.54 1.04
C ASN A 51 -8.40 13.67 0.37
N GLY A 52 -8.45 13.79 -0.96
CA GLY A 52 -7.71 14.83 -1.70
C GLY A 52 -6.19 14.64 -1.74
N GLN A 53 -5.70 13.43 -1.44
CA GLN A 53 -4.29 13.05 -1.52
C GLN A 53 -4.06 12.07 -2.69
N LYS A 54 -2.80 11.78 -3.00
CA LYS A 54 -2.45 10.78 -4.03
C LYS A 54 -1.56 9.70 -3.45
N LEU A 55 -1.93 8.43 -3.65
CA LEU A 55 -1.00 7.32 -3.40
C LEU A 55 0.05 7.31 -4.51
N LYS A 56 1.26 7.77 -4.18
CA LYS A 56 2.37 7.91 -5.13
C LYS A 56 3.00 6.58 -5.49
N GLY A 57 2.99 5.63 -4.55
CA GLY A 57 3.48 4.29 -4.76
C GLY A 57 3.51 3.48 -3.47
N VAL A 58 3.85 2.21 -3.61
CA VAL A 58 3.91 1.26 -2.50
C VAL A 58 5.28 0.61 -2.49
N ARG A 59 5.89 0.45 -1.31
CA ARG A 59 7.07 -0.39 -1.15
C ARG A 59 6.65 -1.66 -0.43
N LEU A 60 6.98 -2.81 -1.00
CA LEU A 60 6.66 -4.12 -0.46
C LEU A 60 7.93 -4.93 -0.21
N ALA A 61 7.94 -5.65 0.90
CA ALA A 61 8.90 -6.72 1.11
C ALA A 61 8.89 -7.72 -0.06
N ALA A 62 10.06 -8.30 -0.35
CA ALA A 62 10.24 -9.27 -1.43
C ALA A 62 9.24 -10.43 -1.41
N GLU A 63 8.98 -10.95 -0.21
CA GLU A 63 8.04 -12.06 -0.01
C GLU A 63 6.60 -11.63 -0.27
N CYS A 64 6.19 -10.47 0.24
CA CYS A 64 4.86 -9.90 0.01
C CYS A 64 4.63 -9.62 -1.48
N PHE A 65 5.63 -9.07 -2.17
CA PHE A 65 5.58 -8.81 -3.62
C PHE A 65 5.38 -10.09 -4.42
N THR A 66 6.13 -11.14 -4.06
CA THR A 66 6.03 -12.46 -4.72
C THR A 66 4.70 -13.14 -4.41
N ARG A 67 4.25 -13.08 -3.16
CA ARG A 67 2.97 -13.65 -2.69
C ARG A 67 1.76 -12.98 -3.34
N ALA A 68 1.82 -11.66 -3.52
CA ALA A 68 0.81 -10.88 -4.23
C ALA A 68 0.78 -11.14 -5.74
N GLY A 69 1.76 -11.89 -6.29
CA GLY A 69 1.79 -12.20 -7.71
C GLY A 69 1.94 -10.96 -8.60
N ILE A 70 2.57 -9.90 -8.10
CA ILE A 70 2.70 -8.64 -8.83
C ILE A 70 3.63 -8.86 -10.02
N GLU A 71 3.11 -8.65 -11.23
CA GLU A 71 3.91 -8.75 -12.45
C GLU A 71 4.99 -7.67 -12.47
N ARG A 72 6.23 -8.11 -12.72
CA ARG A 72 7.37 -7.21 -12.79
C ARG A 72 7.34 -6.43 -14.08
N THR A 73 7.34 -5.11 -13.98
CA THR A 73 7.43 -4.19 -15.13
C THR A 73 8.90 -3.86 -15.41
N THR A 74 9.68 -3.55 -14.38
CA THR A 74 11.12 -3.24 -14.51
C THR A 74 11.90 -3.72 -13.29
N GLY A 75 12.72 -4.77 -13.45
CA GLY A 75 13.63 -5.23 -12.41
C GLY A 75 12.90 -5.67 -11.12
N ASN A 76 12.87 -4.78 -10.12
CA ASN A 76 12.27 -4.98 -8.81
C ASN A 76 10.98 -4.17 -8.61
N SER A 77 10.32 -3.70 -9.66
CA SER A 77 9.03 -3.00 -9.57
C SER A 77 7.95 -3.64 -10.42
N GLY A 78 6.70 -3.39 -10.05
CA GLY A 78 5.49 -3.76 -10.76
C GLY A 78 4.42 -2.68 -10.59
N GLU A 79 3.18 -3.01 -10.93
CA GLU A 79 2.05 -2.09 -10.83
C GLU A 79 0.80 -2.82 -10.33
N VAL A 80 0.02 -2.15 -9.49
CA VAL A 80 -1.30 -2.61 -9.06
C VAL A 80 -2.31 -1.49 -9.33
N ALA A 81 -3.20 -1.70 -10.29
CA ALA A 81 -4.26 -0.74 -10.64
C ALA A 81 -3.76 0.71 -10.88
N GLY A 82 -2.66 0.88 -11.63
CA GLY A 82 -2.06 2.19 -11.88
C GLY A 82 -1.16 2.71 -10.76
N VAL A 83 -1.05 2.01 -9.63
CA VAL A 83 -0.17 2.37 -8.52
C VAL A 83 1.16 1.64 -8.69
N PRO A 84 2.29 2.36 -8.76
CA PRO A 84 3.60 1.71 -8.86
C PRO A 84 3.94 1.03 -7.53
N VAL A 85 4.36 -0.23 -7.62
CA VAL A 85 4.76 -1.04 -6.46
C VAL A 85 6.22 -1.44 -6.62
N VAL A 86 7.05 -1.16 -5.61
CA VAL A 86 8.47 -1.45 -5.64
C VAL A 86 8.81 -2.48 -4.58
N GLN A 87 9.50 -3.53 -4.99
CA GLN A 87 10.06 -4.55 -4.13
C GLN A 87 11.30 -3.98 -3.40
N VAL A 88 11.27 -3.99 -2.07
CA VAL A 88 12.40 -3.59 -1.20
C VAL A 88 13.01 -4.79 -0.48
N ILE A 89 14.30 -4.66 -0.11
CA ILE A 89 15.05 -5.66 0.65
C ILE A 89 14.81 -5.45 2.15
N ASP A 90 13.54 -5.31 2.53
CA ASP A 90 13.12 -5.33 3.93
C ASP A 90 12.15 -6.51 4.09
N PHE A 91 12.11 -7.09 5.29
CA PHE A 91 11.25 -8.24 5.58
C PHE A 91 9.90 -7.75 6.11
N ASP A 92 8.81 -8.36 5.63
CA ASP A 92 7.46 -8.30 6.21
C ASP A 92 6.72 -6.95 6.27
N LYS A 93 7.23 -5.90 5.61
CA LYS A 93 6.61 -4.57 5.64
C LYS A 93 6.03 -4.12 4.31
N MET A 94 4.96 -3.34 4.42
CA MET A 94 4.33 -2.61 3.34
C MET A 94 4.28 -1.12 3.70
N ASP A 95 4.96 -0.29 2.91
CA ASP A 95 4.92 1.17 3.03
C ASP A 95 4.03 1.76 1.94
N LEU A 96 2.96 2.43 2.34
CA LEU A 96 2.12 3.25 1.48
C LEU A 96 2.68 4.67 1.47
N VAL A 97 3.12 5.15 0.30
CA VAL A 97 3.73 6.47 0.14
C VAL A 97 2.70 7.42 -0.46
N PHE A 98 2.24 8.38 0.35
CA PHE A 98 1.27 9.38 -0.05
C PHE A 98 1.96 10.70 -0.38
N GLU A 99 1.45 11.36 -1.41
CA GLU A 99 1.80 12.74 -1.78
C GLU A 99 0.74 13.68 -1.22
N ALA A 100 1.20 14.78 -0.61
CA ALA A 100 0.33 15.85 -0.15
C ALA A 100 -0.51 16.37 -1.32
N GLY A 101 -1.82 16.51 -1.10
CA GLY A 101 -2.67 17.28 -2.01
C GLY A 101 -2.25 18.75 -1.94
N VAL A 102 -2.07 19.38 -3.10
CA VAL A 102 -1.82 20.82 -3.24
C VAL A 102 -3.11 21.59 -2.99
#